data_AF-A0A815XCN5-F1
#
_entry.id   AF-A0A815XCN5-F1
#
_cell.length_a   1.000
_cell.length_b   1.000
_cell.length_c   1.000
_cell.angle_alpha   90.00
_cell.angle_beta   90.00
_cell.angle_gamma   90.00
#
_symmetry.space_group_name_H-M   'P 1'
#
loop_
_entity.id
_entity.type
_entity.pdbx_description
1 polymer ?
#
loop_
_entity_poly.entity_id
_entity_poly.type
_entity_poly.pdbx_seq_one_letter_code
_entity_poly.pdbx_strand_id
1 'polypeptide(L)'
;MKKEYCSEATNLHTLGKLLWEMNRLDLAEKYYTQFLEQLPSNDPFLSELYQELAKIAAQSNEMDKSMEWRQKAIAFKKQNHLSKTDST
;
A
#
# COMPACT_ATOMS: atom_id res chain seq x y z
N MET A 1 0.91 12.76 -20.34
CA MET A 1 -0.16 12.12 -19.53
C MET A 1 0.35 11.68 -18.15
N LYS A 2 0.95 12.58 -17.33
CA LYS A 2 1.43 12.25 -15.97
C LYS A 2 0.61 12.91 -14.84
N LYS A 3 -0.35 13.79 -15.20
CA LYS A 3 -1.09 14.59 -14.21
C LYS A 3 -2.34 13.88 -13.66
N GLU A 4 -2.98 13.01 -14.43
CA GLU A 4 -4.20 12.30 -13.98
C GLU A 4 -3.90 11.19 -12.96
N TYR A 5 -2.76 10.50 -13.12
CA TYR A 5 -2.35 9.45 -12.18
C TYR A 5 -2.19 9.94 -10.75
N CYS A 6 -1.62 11.13 -10.59
CA CYS A 6 -1.38 11.71 -9.28
C CYS A 6 -2.71 12.12 -8.60
N SER A 7 -3.69 12.63 -9.35
CA SER A 7 -4.99 12.98 -8.76
C SER A 7 -5.81 11.73 -8.41
N GLU A 8 -5.80 10.71 -9.26
CA GLU A 8 -6.58 9.49 -9.01
C GLU A 8 -5.97 8.65 -7.88
N ALA A 9 -4.65 8.50 -7.85
CA ALA A 9 -3.89 7.91 -6.74
C ALA A 9 -4.14 8.61 -5.40
N THR A 10 -4.10 9.95 -5.40
CA THR A 10 -4.39 10.76 -4.21
C THR A 10 -5.84 10.59 -3.75
N ASN A 11 -6.77 10.38 -4.68
CA ASN A 11 -8.18 10.16 -4.36
C ASN A 11 -8.42 8.78 -3.73
N LEU A 12 -7.82 7.71 -4.27
CA LEU A 12 -8.00 6.36 -3.73
C LEU A 12 -7.35 6.19 -2.36
N HIS A 13 -6.16 6.77 -2.15
CA HIS A 13 -5.52 6.73 -0.84
C HIS A 13 -6.34 7.48 0.22
N THR A 14 -6.78 8.71 -0.10
CA THR A 14 -7.63 9.51 0.80
C THR A 14 -8.94 8.79 1.13
N LEU A 15 -9.58 8.17 0.13
CA LEU A 15 -10.81 7.41 0.33
C LEU A 15 -10.60 6.17 1.19
N GLY A 16 -9.55 5.38 0.91
CA GLY A 16 -9.18 4.22 1.72
C GLY A 16 -8.91 4.59 3.18
N LYS A 17 -8.22 5.70 3.41
CA LYS A 17 -7.95 6.23 4.75
C LYS A 17 -9.22 6.67 5.47
N LEU A 18 -10.10 7.40 4.80
CA LEU A 18 -11.38 7.82 5.39
C LEU A 18 -12.23 6.61 5.78
N LEU A 19 -12.34 5.61 4.92
CA LEU A 19 -13.06 4.37 5.19
C LEU A 19 -12.46 3.62 6.39
N TRP A 20 -11.13 3.62 6.48
CA TRP A 20 -10.43 3.02 7.60
C TRP A 20 -10.72 3.74 8.92
N GLU A 21 -10.66 5.07 8.93
CA GLU A 21 -11.03 5.91 10.09
C GLU A 21 -12.49 5.71 10.50
N MET A 22 -13.38 5.39 9.55
CA MET A 22 -14.77 5.02 9.80
C MET A 22 -14.97 3.56 10.25
N ASN A 23 -13.89 2.81 10.49
CA ASN A 23 -13.88 1.39 10.83
C ASN A 23 -14.57 0.50 9.76
N ARG A 24 -14.60 0.95 8.50
CA ARG A 24 -15.11 0.18 7.35
C ARG A 24 -13.97 -0.60 6.72
N LEU A 25 -13.42 -1.54 7.48
CA LEU A 25 -12.16 -2.24 7.16
C LEU A 25 -12.20 -2.96 5.81
N ASP A 26 -13.27 -3.70 5.50
CA ASP A 26 -13.42 -4.40 4.21
C ASP A 26 -13.37 -3.44 3.00
N LEU A 27 -13.98 -2.25 3.16
CA LEU A 27 -13.97 -1.24 2.09
C LEU A 27 -12.60 -0.57 1.99
N ALA A 28 -11.98 -0.24 3.13
CA ALA A 28 -10.64 0.32 3.15
C ALA A 28 -9.64 -0.61 2.46
N GLU A 29 -9.68 -1.91 2.77
CA GLU A 29 -8.85 -2.92 2.13
C GLU A 29 -9.11 -2.99 0.62
N LYS A 30 -10.38 -2.99 0.19
CA LYS A 30 -10.75 -3.01 -1.23
C LYS A 30 -10.14 -1.83 -1.98
N TYR A 31 -10.27 -0.61 -1.47
CA TYR A 31 -9.76 0.58 -2.15
C TYR A 31 -8.24 0.66 -2.13
N TYR A 32 -7.57 0.25 -1.05
CA TYR A 32 -6.12 0.18 -1.04
C TYR A 32 -5.56 -0.92 -1.94
N THR A 33 -6.25 -2.06 -2.08
CA THR A 33 -5.84 -3.11 -3.02
C THR A 33 -6.02 -2.64 -4.47
N GLN A 34 -7.13 -1.96 -4.78
CA GLN A 34 -7.34 -1.35 -6.10
C GLN A 34 -6.26 -0.30 -6.40
N PHE A 35 -5.88 0.51 -5.41
CA PHE A 35 -4.82 1.49 -5.58
C PHE A 35 -3.46 0.81 -5.81
N LEU A 36 -3.20 -0.30 -5.11
CA LEU A 36 -1.97 -1.08 -5.25
C LEU A 36 -1.79 -1.59 -6.68
N GLU A 37 -2.85 -2.07 -7.31
CA GLU A 37 -2.85 -2.57 -8.70
C GLU A 37 -2.56 -1.48 -9.74
N GLN A 38 -2.78 -0.22 -9.37
CA GLN A 38 -2.46 0.92 -10.22
C GLN A 38 -0.99 1.32 -10.06
N LEU A 39 -0.34 1.12 -8.92
CA LEU A 39 1.02 1.62 -8.77
C LEU A 39 2.03 0.81 -9.60
N PRO A 40 2.95 1.48 -10.34
CA PRO A 40 4.03 0.76 -11.01
C PRO A 40 4.91 0.06 -9.97
N SER A 41 5.51 -1.08 -10.34
CA SER A 41 6.21 -1.97 -9.39
C SER A 41 7.42 -1.36 -8.67
N ASN A 42 7.88 -0.18 -9.09
CA ASN A 42 8.98 0.58 -8.48
C ASN A 42 8.50 1.86 -7.78
N ASP A 43 7.19 2.07 -7.65
CA ASP A 43 6.64 3.25 -7.00
C ASP A 43 6.98 3.23 -5.50
N PRO A 44 7.62 4.28 -4.95
CA PRO A 44 7.98 4.31 -3.54
C PRO A 44 6.78 4.21 -2.60
N PHE A 45 5.57 4.57 -3.06
CA PHE A 45 4.33 4.51 -2.29
C PHE A 45 3.86 3.08 -2.00
N LEU A 46 4.30 2.08 -2.79
CA LEU A 46 3.98 0.67 -2.56
C LEU A 46 4.33 0.23 -1.13
N SER A 47 5.45 0.71 -0.59
CA SER A 47 5.87 0.35 0.75
C SER A 47 4.89 0.81 1.82
N GLU A 48 4.37 2.03 1.68
CA GLU A 48 3.36 2.59 2.59
C GLU A 48 2.04 1.83 2.45
N LEU A 49 1.61 1.58 1.21
CA LEU A 49 0.35 0.89 0.94
C LEU A 49 0.34 -0.56 1.48
N TYR A 50 1.46 -1.29 1.38
CA TYR A 50 1.60 -2.60 2.03
C TYR A 50 1.49 -2.50 3.56
N GLN A 51 2.00 -1.43 4.18
CA GLN A 51 1.87 -1.25 5.62
C GLN A 51 0.43 -0.94 6.02
N GLU A 52 -0.30 -0.16 5.24
CA GLU A 52 -1.71 0.13 5.53
C GLU A 52 -2.59 -1.12 5.39
N LEU A 53 -2.39 -1.92 4.34
CA LEU A 53 -3.06 -3.21 4.18
C LEU A 53 -2.75 -4.17 5.34
N ALA A 54 -1.50 -4.19 5.82
CA ALA A 54 -1.13 -5.00 6.97
C ALA A 54 -1.85 -4.58 8.27
N LYS A 55 -2.03 -3.28 8.50
CA LYS A 55 -2.73 -2.76 9.67
C LYS A 55 -4.23 -3.07 9.60
N ILE A 56 -4.84 -2.90 8.43
CA ILE A 56 -6.26 -3.24 8.22
C ILE A 56 -6.50 -4.73 8.44
N ALA A 57 -5.67 -5.60 7.88
CA ALA A 57 -5.77 -7.04 8.10
C ALA A 57 -5.62 -7.40 9.58
N ALA A 58 -4.68 -6.78 10.31
CA ALA A 58 -4.53 -6.99 11.75
C ALA A 58 -5.77 -6.55 12.54
N GLN A 59 -6.36 -5.40 12.21
CA GLN A 59 -7.59 -4.93 12.84
C GLN A 59 -8.82 -5.78 12.49
N SER A 60 -8.80 -6.42 11.33
CA SER A 60 -9.83 -7.38 10.89
C SER A 60 -9.60 -8.79 11.46
N ASN A 61 -8.61 -8.96 12.35
CA ASN A 61 -8.22 -10.23 12.96
C ASN A 61 -7.71 -11.28 11.95
N GLU A 62 -7.28 -10.85 10.76
CA GLU A 62 -6.66 -11.66 9.70
C GLU A 62 -5.12 -11.62 9.85
N MET A 63 -4.59 -12.26 10.89
CA MET A 63 -3.18 -12.12 11.27
C MET A 63 -2.22 -12.68 10.20
N ASP A 64 -2.56 -13.79 9.54
CA ASP A 64 -1.73 -14.37 8.48
C ASP A 64 -1.57 -13.39 7.31
N LYS A 65 -2.68 -12.79 6.87
CA LYS A 65 -2.70 -11.77 5.82
C LYS A 65 -1.94 -10.51 6.22
N SER A 66 -2.04 -10.09 7.48
CA SER A 66 -1.22 -8.99 8.01
C SER A 66 0.28 -9.28 7.87
N MET A 67 0.70 -10.51 8.19
CA MET A 67 2.08 -10.93 8.08
C MET A 67 2.56 -10.98 6.64
N GLU A 68 1.75 -11.48 5.71
CA GLU A 68 2.06 -11.45 4.27
C GLU A 68 2.30 -10.03 3.76
N TRP A 69 1.42 -9.08 4.13
CA TRP A 69 1.59 -7.68 3.75
C TRP A 69 2.84 -7.04 4.35
N ARG A 70 3.16 -7.33 5.62
CA ARG A 70 4.41 -6.87 6.24
C ARG A 70 5.64 -7.43 5.55
N GLN A 71 5.63 -8.70 5.16
CA GLN A 71 6.73 -9.33 4.43
C GLN A 71 6.94 -8.66 3.06
N LYS A 72 5.86 -8.36 2.33
CA LYS A 72 5.92 -7.59 1.08
C LYS A 72 6.54 -6.20 1.29
N ALA A 73 6.11 -5.48 2.33
CA ALA A 73 6.67 -4.16 2.66
C ALA A 73 8.19 -4.22 2.93
N ILE A 74 8.65 -5.23 3.67
CA ILE A 74 10.07 -5.43 3.98
C ILE A 74 10.86 -5.80 2.72
N ALA A 75 10.35 -6.73 1.91
CA ALA A 75 10.99 -7.14 0.67
C ALA A 75 11.18 -5.95 -0.29
N PHE A 76 10.14 -5.13 -0.45
CA PHE A 76 10.19 -3.93 -1.27
C PHE A 76 11.24 -2.93 -0.78
N LYS A 77 11.30 -2.66 0.54
CA LYS A 77 12.32 -1.76 1.12
C LYS A 77 13.73 -2.28 0.89
N LYS A 78 13.96 -3.59 1.06
CA LYS A 78 15.26 -4.21 0.81
C LYS A 78 15.69 -4.06 -0.65
N GLN A 79 14.80 -4.38 -1.59
CA GLN A 79 15.09 -4.28 -3.02
C GLN A 79 15.44 -2.84 -3.43
N ASN A 80 14.67 -1.86 -2.95
CA ASN A 80 14.89 -0.44 -3.27
C ASN A 80 16.09 0.17 -2.54
N HIS A 81 16.50 -0.39 -1.40
CA HIS A 81 17.74 0.00 -0.74
C HIS A 81 18.96 -0.51 -1.51
N LEU A 82 18.95 -1.79 -1.92
CA LEU A 82 20.03 -2.42 -2.69
C LEU A 82 20.22 -1.75 -4.06
N SER A 83 19.13 -1.41 -4.77
CA SER A 83 19.24 -0.71 -6.06
C SER A 83 19.88 0.68 -5.96
N LYS A 84 19.78 1.33 -4.80
CA LYS A 84 20.41 2.65 -4.56
C LYS A 84 21.90 2.52 -4.24
N THR A 85 22.33 1.44 -3.60
CA THR A 85 23.74 1.23 -3.25
C THR A 85 24.57 0.75 -4.45
N ASP A 86 23.97 0.02 -5.38
CA ASP A 86 24.67 -0.52 -6.56
C ASP A 86 24.81 0.49 -7.71
N SER A 87 24.21 1.68 -7.58
CA SER A 87 24.24 2.76 -8.58
C SER A 87 25.26 3.87 -8.26
N THR A 88 26.21 3.63 -7.34
CA THR A 88 27.23 4.60 -6.90
C THR A 88 28.62 4.02 -7.09
#